data_AF-A0A067T1A5-F1
#
_entry.id   AF-A0A067T1A5-F1
#
_cell.length_a   1.000
_cell.length_b   1.000
_cell.length_c   1.000
_cell.angle_alpha   90.00
_cell.angle_beta   90.00
_cell.angle_gamma   90.00
#
_symmetry.space_group_name_H-M   'P 1'
#
loop_
_entity.id
_entity.type
_entity.pdbx_description
1 polymer ?
#
loop_
_entity_poly.entity_id
_entity_poly.type
_entity_poly.pdbx_seq_one_letter_code
_entity_poly.pdbx_strand_id
1 'polypeptide(L)'
;MSAMTLSKEILSDTEMGALVSGHLPTQGVKLSHEVQSPPTKNCSSNLDWVHDLTSNYPARRARAEGNSEIPIKTLGKTVSYTPLDVPDPPSVSPTNVDGIASIWDDSSAYWRHYSPMKIGDDYVPMKLWRETYRRLYPGCEIWDAIKQNWWNCFHVMEEYHRIGREAFWAKRSTLTGTKCSTNTILKSLKTERRNAIEAEYAYIVKNASSFKKSLSYQKKGSVRPIRSKSSVVRRYREQNRNKFL
;
A
#
# COMPACT_ATOMS: atom_id res chain seq x y z
N MET A 1 1.97 -54.81 32.95
CA MET A 1 0.78 -54.60 33.81
C MET A 1 1.00 -53.34 34.64
N SER A 2 -0.07 -52.57 34.86
CA SER A 2 -0.17 -51.29 35.60
C SER A 2 -0.26 -50.04 34.73
N ALA A 3 -1.51 -49.77 34.33
CA ALA A 3 -2.01 -48.50 33.85
C ALA A 3 -2.19 -47.52 35.02
N MET A 4 -1.79 -46.27 34.83
CA MET A 4 -2.20 -45.17 35.71
C MET A 4 -3.34 -44.40 35.06
N THR A 5 -4.52 -44.59 35.64
CA THR A 5 -5.74 -43.81 35.45
C THR A 5 -5.69 -42.61 36.40
N LEU A 6 -5.95 -41.39 35.92
CA LEU A 6 -6.37 -40.29 36.79
C LEU A 6 -7.26 -39.29 36.05
N SER A 7 -8.56 -39.54 36.24
CA SER A 7 -9.70 -38.65 36.50
C SER A 7 -9.79 -37.26 35.87
N LYS A 8 -10.87 -37.13 35.10
CA LYS A 8 -11.63 -35.90 34.80
C LYS A 8 -12.25 -35.35 36.09
N GLU A 9 -12.21 -34.03 36.28
CA GLU A 9 -13.22 -33.32 37.07
C GLU A 9 -13.87 -32.22 36.23
N ILE A 10 -15.20 -32.32 36.21
CA ILE A 10 -16.17 -31.43 35.61
C ILE A 10 -16.59 -30.47 36.74
N LEU A 11 -16.58 -29.17 36.49
CA LEU A 11 -17.30 -28.22 37.33
C LEU A 11 -18.20 -27.37 36.44
N SER A 12 -19.48 -27.46 36.81
CA SER A 12 -20.68 -26.96 36.18
C SER A 12 -21.00 -25.50 36.51
N ASP A 13 -21.90 -24.99 35.69
CA ASP A 13 -22.66 -23.74 35.72
C ASP A 13 -23.01 -23.14 37.09
N THR A 14 -23.07 -21.81 37.12
CA THR A 14 -24.02 -21.08 37.99
C THR A 14 -24.50 -19.83 37.27
N GLU A 15 -25.79 -19.84 36.97
CA GLU A 15 -26.64 -18.74 36.52
C GLU A 15 -26.80 -17.67 37.60
N MET A 16 -26.80 -16.40 37.18
CA MET A 16 -27.53 -15.26 37.76
C MET A 16 -27.80 -14.34 36.56
N GLY A 17 -29.00 -13.93 36.16
CA GLY A 17 -30.22 -13.67 36.92
C GLY A 17 -30.58 -12.19 36.76
N ALA A 18 -31.76 -11.94 36.17
CA ALA A 18 -32.60 -10.72 36.26
C ALA A 18 -32.37 -9.51 35.32
N LEU A 19 -33.26 -9.40 34.33
CA LEU A 19 -34.30 -8.35 34.19
C LEU A 19 -33.98 -6.92 34.66
N VAL A 20 -33.88 -5.99 33.71
CA VAL A 20 -34.49 -4.65 33.86
C VAL A 20 -35.16 -4.26 32.54
N SER A 21 -36.48 -4.16 32.60
CA SER A 21 -37.36 -3.58 31.58
C SER A 21 -37.30 -2.05 31.68
N GLY A 22 -37.01 -1.37 30.58
CA GLY A 22 -36.87 0.08 30.52
C GLY A 22 -37.57 0.65 29.30
N HIS A 23 -38.82 1.05 29.51
CA HIS A 23 -39.69 1.78 28.59
C HIS A 23 -39.06 3.15 28.23
N LEU A 24 -38.91 3.47 26.95
CA LEU A 24 -38.49 4.80 26.47
C LEU A 24 -39.62 5.43 25.65
N PRO A 25 -40.02 6.68 25.94
CA PRO A 25 -41.08 7.36 25.22
C PRO A 25 -40.60 7.90 23.87
N THR A 26 -41.43 7.65 22.87
CA THR A 26 -41.41 8.26 21.54
C THR A 26 -41.66 9.76 21.65
N GLN A 27 -40.66 10.60 21.39
CA GLN A 27 -40.88 12.00 21.04
C GLN A 27 -40.22 12.30 19.69
N GLY A 28 -41.07 12.62 18.72
CA GLY A 28 -40.66 13.06 17.39
C GLY A 28 -40.15 14.50 17.45
N VAL A 29 -38.89 14.68 17.05
CA VAL A 29 -38.34 15.99 16.71
C VAL A 29 -38.13 16.00 15.19
N LYS A 30 -38.98 16.77 14.49
CA LYS A 30 -38.77 17.15 13.09
C LYS A 30 -37.61 18.16 13.05
N LEU A 31 -36.42 17.69 12.65
CA LEU A 31 -35.29 18.55 12.29
C LEU A 31 -35.23 18.62 10.76
N SER A 32 -35.75 19.70 10.20
CA SER A 32 -35.53 20.07 8.80
C SER A 32 -34.10 20.61 8.67
N HIS A 33 -33.14 19.73 8.40
CA HIS A 33 -31.81 20.13 7.95
C HIS A 33 -31.80 20.19 6.43
N GLU A 34 -31.86 21.40 5.90
CA GLU A 34 -31.48 21.71 4.52
C GLU A 34 -29.96 21.52 4.40
N VAL A 35 -29.56 20.35 3.90
CA VAL A 35 -28.16 20.03 3.59
C VAL A 35 -27.84 20.66 2.25
N GLN A 36 -27.24 21.85 2.28
CA GLN A 36 -26.54 22.38 1.11
C GLN A 36 -25.41 21.41 0.75
N SER A 37 -25.55 20.76 -0.39
CA SER A 37 -24.51 19.89 -0.94
C SER A 37 -23.25 20.73 -1.19
N PRO A 38 -22.08 20.33 -0.68
CA PRO A 38 -20.84 21.04 -0.96
C PRO A 38 -20.57 21.01 -2.47
N PRO A 39 -20.00 22.09 -3.05
CA PRO A 39 -19.68 22.11 -4.46
C PRO A 39 -18.78 20.93 -4.78
N THR A 40 -19.27 20.03 -5.62
CA THR A 40 -18.46 18.98 -6.22
C THR A 40 -17.36 19.68 -6.99
N LYS A 41 -16.14 19.69 -6.43
CA LYS A 41 -14.94 19.98 -7.20
C LYS A 41 -14.92 18.96 -8.32
N ASN A 42 -15.32 19.40 -9.51
CA ASN A 42 -15.04 18.70 -10.74
C ASN A 42 -13.54 18.46 -10.75
N CYS A 43 -13.13 17.23 -10.46
CA CYS A 43 -11.82 16.72 -10.81
C CYS A 43 -11.80 16.60 -12.33
N SER A 44 -11.72 17.75 -12.99
CA SER A 44 -11.38 17.85 -14.41
C SER A 44 -10.04 17.14 -14.58
N SER A 45 -9.98 16.31 -15.61
CA SER A 45 -8.84 15.55 -16.11
C SER A 45 -7.48 16.00 -15.57
N ASN A 46 -6.86 15.11 -14.78
CA ASN A 46 -5.52 15.25 -14.20
C ASN A 46 -4.39 15.16 -15.26
N LEU A 47 -4.66 15.59 -16.50
CA LEU A 47 -3.81 15.42 -17.69
C LEU A 47 -3.32 16.75 -18.26
N ASP A 48 -4.03 17.87 -18.05
CA ASP A 48 -3.67 19.15 -18.67
C ASP A 48 -2.39 19.77 -18.08
N TRP A 49 -2.07 19.47 -16.81
CA TRP A 49 -0.83 19.93 -16.15
C TRP A 49 0.41 19.10 -16.51
N VAL A 50 0.22 17.87 -16.99
CA VAL A 50 1.34 17.00 -17.42
C VAL A 50 1.97 17.56 -18.69
N HIS A 51 1.16 18.14 -19.59
CA HIS A 51 1.66 18.83 -20.79
C HIS A 51 2.46 20.10 -20.44
N ASP A 52 2.09 20.84 -19.40
CA ASP A 52 2.81 22.06 -19.01
C ASP A 52 4.17 21.75 -18.35
N LEU A 53 4.27 20.63 -17.62
CA LEU A 53 5.56 20.13 -17.12
C LEU A 53 6.50 19.72 -18.26
N THR A 54 5.99 19.13 -19.35
CA THR A 54 6.83 18.73 -20.50
C THR A 54 7.42 19.91 -21.28
N SER A 55 6.86 21.12 -21.16
CA SER A 55 7.30 22.32 -21.89
C SER A 55 8.59 22.94 -21.32
N ASN A 56 8.78 22.92 -19.99
CA ASN A 56 9.97 23.46 -19.30
C ASN A 56 11.09 22.42 -19.05
N TYR A 57 10.92 21.22 -19.58
CA TYR A 57 11.78 20.06 -19.36
C TYR A 57 13.19 20.15 -19.96
N PRO A 58 13.41 20.72 -21.17
CA PRO A 58 14.73 20.77 -21.78
C PRO A 58 15.79 21.47 -20.90
N ALA A 59 15.38 22.54 -20.20
CA ALA A 59 16.26 23.30 -19.31
C ALA A 59 16.60 22.55 -18.00
N ARG A 60 15.71 21.66 -17.51
CA ARG A 60 16.00 20.78 -16.36
C ARG A 60 16.86 19.58 -16.78
N ARG A 61 16.70 19.10 -18.01
CA ARG A 61 17.53 18.05 -18.64
C ARG A 61 19.00 18.48 -18.79
N ALA A 62 19.24 19.74 -19.15
CA ALA A 62 20.58 20.32 -19.27
C ALA A 62 21.34 20.44 -17.91
N ARG A 63 20.64 20.52 -16.78
CA ARG A 63 21.32 20.52 -15.46
C ARG A 63 21.79 19.14 -15.00
N ALA A 64 21.32 18.07 -15.64
CA ALA A 64 21.72 16.70 -15.36
C ALA A 64 22.88 16.23 -16.26
N GLU A 65 23.56 17.13 -16.97
CA GLU A 65 24.70 16.89 -17.89
C GLU A 65 25.98 16.34 -17.24
N GLY A 66 25.91 15.82 -16.01
CA GLY A 66 26.90 14.83 -15.60
C GLY A 66 26.64 13.55 -16.39
N ASN A 67 27.51 13.21 -17.35
CA ASN A 67 27.53 11.97 -18.15
C ASN A 67 27.63 10.66 -17.33
N SER A 68 27.19 10.67 -16.08
CA SER A 68 27.16 9.53 -15.19
C SER A 68 26.07 8.57 -15.66
N GLU A 69 26.49 7.60 -16.45
CA GLU A 69 25.71 6.42 -16.74
C GLU A 69 25.22 5.77 -15.44
N ILE A 70 23.92 5.49 -15.39
CA ILE A 70 23.31 4.84 -14.23
C ILE A 70 23.03 3.38 -14.58
N PRO A 71 23.68 2.42 -13.90
CA PRO A 71 23.39 1.01 -14.13
C PRO A 71 22.01 0.66 -13.58
N ILE A 72 21.14 0.14 -14.44
CA ILE A 72 19.83 -0.41 -14.11
C ILE A 72 19.82 -1.88 -14.51
N LYS A 73 19.38 -2.74 -13.59
CA LYS A 73 19.24 -4.17 -13.86
C LYS A 73 17.87 -4.43 -14.49
N THR A 74 17.84 -4.86 -15.75
CA THR A 74 16.63 -5.22 -16.50
C THR A 74 16.85 -6.56 -17.19
N LEU A 75 15.89 -7.49 -17.10
CA LEU A 75 15.92 -8.79 -17.80
C LEU A 75 17.18 -9.61 -17.52
N GLY A 76 17.70 -9.54 -16.30
CA GLY A 76 18.95 -10.21 -15.89
C GLY A 76 20.24 -9.55 -16.41
N LYS A 77 20.15 -8.44 -17.15
CA LYS A 77 21.29 -7.66 -17.64
C LYS A 77 21.40 -6.35 -16.89
N THR A 78 22.62 -5.82 -16.77
CA THR A 78 22.82 -4.44 -16.27
C THR A 78 23.06 -3.55 -17.47
N VAL A 79 22.20 -2.57 -17.67
CA VAL A 79 22.29 -1.61 -18.77
C VAL A 79 22.51 -0.22 -18.18
N SER A 80 23.46 0.50 -18.76
CA SER A 80 23.79 1.88 -18.41
C SER A 80 22.92 2.83 -19.20
N TYR A 81 22.28 3.79 -18.53
CA TYR A 81 21.48 4.83 -19.19
C TYR A 81 21.86 6.22 -18.71
N THR A 82 21.73 7.19 -19.60
CA THR A 82 21.80 8.61 -19.31
C THR A 82 20.39 9.17 -19.06
N PRO A 83 20.24 10.34 -18.41
CA PRO A 83 18.95 11.01 -18.31
C PRO A 83 18.29 11.31 -19.67
N LEU A 84 19.07 11.41 -20.76
CA LEU A 84 18.55 11.65 -22.10
C LEU A 84 17.85 10.43 -22.71
N ASP A 85 18.15 9.24 -22.23
CA ASP A 85 17.57 8.00 -22.76
C ASP A 85 16.19 7.71 -22.16
N VAL A 86 15.89 8.30 -21.00
CA VAL A 86 14.71 7.96 -20.21
C VAL A 86 13.52 8.75 -20.74
N PRO A 87 12.46 8.08 -21.23
CA PRO A 87 11.27 8.75 -21.73
C PRO A 87 10.49 9.37 -20.57
N ASP A 88 9.50 10.18 -20.92
CA ASP A 88 8.53 10.64 -19.94
C ASP A 88 7.74 9.47 -19.35
N PRO A 89 7.26 9.62 -18.10
CA PRO A 89 6.44 8.60 -17.48
C PRO A 89 5.25 8.20 -18.32
N PRO A 90 5.12 6.91 -18.67
CA PRO A 90 3.94 6.45 -19.35
C PRO A 90 2.74 6.54 -18.41
N SER A 91 1.61 7.00 -18.94
CA SER A 91 0.34 6.95 -18.25
C SER A 91 -0.17 5.50 -18.22
N VAL A 92 -0.09 4.85 -17.07
CA VAL A 92 -0.67 3.51 -16.85
C VAL A 92 -1.98 3.65 -16.12
N SER A 93 -3.08 3.20 -16.73
CA SER A 93 -4.33 3.13 -16.00
C SER A 93 -4.31 1.97 -14.99
N PRO A 94 -4.64 2.19 -13.72
CA PRO A 94 -4.74 1.13 -12.73
C PRO A 94 -5.91 0.16 -13.01
N THR A 95 -6.79 0.45 -13.97
CA THR A 95 -8.05 -0.29 -14.19
C THR A 95 -7.87 -1.72 -14.68
N ASN A 96 -6.75 -2.05 -15.34
CA ASN A 96 -6.50 -3.39 -15.88
C ASN A 96 -5.44 -4.13 -15.05
N VAL A 97 -5.86 -4.80 -13.97
CA VAL A 97 -4.96 -5.52 -13.06
C VAL A 97 -4.14 -6.61 -13.77
N ASP A 98 -4.74 -7.42 -14.65
CA ASP A 98 -4.01 -8.45 -15.39
C ASP A 98 -3.00 -7.81 -16.39
N GLY A 99 -3.36 -6.66 -16.99
CA GLY A 99 -2.45 -5.87 -17.82
C GLY A 99 -1.26 -5.31 -17.03
N ILE A 100 -1.51 -4.78 -15.83
CA ILE A 100 -0.45 -4.29 -14.93
C ILE A 100 0.46 -5.45 -14.52
N ALA A 101 -0.09 -6.61 -14.15
CA ALA A 101 0.69 -7.79 -13.81
C ALA A 101 1.64 -8.19 -14.94
N SER A 102 1.21 -8.01 -16.20
CA SER A 102 2.03 -8.34 -17.36
C SER A 102 3.22 -7.41 -17.62
N ILE A 103 3.21 -6.22 -17.01
CA ILE A 103 4.28 -5.23 -17.14
C ILE A 103 5.01 -4.96 -15.80
N TRP A 104 4.61 -5.63 -14.71
CA TRP A 104 5.02 -5.28 -13.36
C TRP A 104 6.45 -5.68 -13.03
N ASP A 105 6.74 -6.98 -13.17
CA ASP A 105 7.99 -7.61 -12.74
C ASP A 105 8.43 -8.61 -13.81
N ASP A 106 9.63 -8.43 -14.32
CA ASP A 106 10.23 -9.22 -15.39
C ASP A 106 10.64 -10.63 -14.96
N SER A 107 10.76 -10.87 -13.64
CA SER A 107 10.94 -12.20 -13.07
C SER A 107 9.64 -12.99 -12.91
N SER A 108 8.49 -12.36 -13.19
CA SER A 108 7.19 -12.99 -13.02
C SER A 108 6.82 -13.87 -14.22
N ALA A 109 6.15 -15.00 -13.96
CA ALA A 109 5.51 -15.81 -15.00
C ALA A 109 4.45 -15.04 -15.83
N TYR A 110 3.98 -13.87 -15.35
CA TYR A 110 3.02 -13.04 -16.07
C TYR A 110 3.67 -12.02 -17.01
N TRP A 111 5.00 -11.84 -16.94
CA TRP A 111 5.73 -10.88 -17.76
C TRP A 111 5.56 -11.18 -19.25
N ARG A 112 5.13 -10.18 -20.02
CA ARG A 112 4.87 -10.32 -21.46
C ARG A 112 5.97 -9.76 -22.36
N HIS A 113 7.18 -9.57 -21.82
CA HIS A 113 8.29 -8.93 -22.55
C HIS A 113 7.90 -7.57 -23.15
N TYR A 114 7.04 -6.84 -22.46
CA TYR A 114 6.54 -5.55 -22.87
C TYR A 114 6.42 -4.63 -21.67
N SER A 115 6.79 -3.37 -21.86
CA SER A 115 6.51 -2.28 -20.93
C SER A 115 6.30 -1.00 -21.72
N PRO A 116 5.38 -0.12 -21.31
CA PRO A 116 5.26 1.19 -21.94
C PRO A 116 6.47 2.10 -21.66
N MET A 117 7.32 1.75 -20.70
CA MET A 117 8.62 2.38 -20.50
C MET A 117 9.70 1.57 -21.20
N LYS A 118 10.29 2.15 -22.24
CA LYS A 118 11.43 1.60 -22.99
C LYS A 118 12.59 2.58 -22.90
N ILE A 119 13.80 2.09 -22.67
CA ILE A 119 15.02 2.89 -22.74
C ILE A 119 15.92 2.23 -23.79
N GLY A 120 16.20 2.93 -24.89
CA GLY A 120 16.82 2.33 -26.07
C GLY A 120 15.98 1.16 -26.61
N ASP A 121 16.54 -0.04 -26.60
CA ASP A 121 15.87 -1.28 -27.02
C ASP A 121 15.32 -2.15 -25.89
N ASP A 122 15.54 -1.75 -24.64
CA ASP A 122 15.16 -2.55 -23.47
C ASP A 122 13.85 -2.07 -22.82
N TYR A 123 12.97 -3.01 -22.53
CA TYR A 123 11.75 -2.76 -21.76
C TYR A 123 12.05 -2.72 -20.27
N VAL A 124 11.62 -1.65 -19.60
CA VAL A 124 11.82 -1.46 -18.16
C VAL A 124 10.55 -1.87 -17.41
N PRO A 125 10.55 -2.95 -16.60
CA PRO A 125 9.39 -3.36 -15.83
C PRO A 125 8.95 -2.28 -14.83
N MET A 126 7.64 -2.17 -14.60
CA MET A 126 7.04 -1.10 -13.80
C MET A 126 7.58 -1.02 -12.37
N LYS A 127 7.95 -2.15 -11.77
CA LYS A 127 8.58 -2.22 -10.45
C LYS A 127 9.88 -1.40 -10.36
N LEU A 128 10.60 -1.21 -11.47
CA LEU A 128 11.87 -0.48 -11.52
C LEU A 128 11.72 1.01 -11.84
N TRP A 129 10.53 1.49 -12.22
CA TRP A 129 10.33 2.89 -12.62
C TRP A 129 10.72 3.86 -11.53
N ARG A 130 10.36 3.55 -10.27
CA ARG A 130 10.72 4.38 -9.12
C ARG A 130 12.22 4.63 -9.03
N GLU A 131 13.01 3.57 -9.15
CA GLU A 131 14.47 3.68 -9.03
C GLU A 131 15.05 4.40 -10.23
N THR A 132 14.53 4.11 -11.43
CA THR A 132 14.91 4.74 -12.69
C THR A 132 14.73 6.26 -12.62
N TYR A 133 13.51 6.74 -12.34
CA TYR A 133 13.24 8.18 -12.25
C TYR A 133 13.98 8.85 -11.10
N ARG A 134 14.08 8.21 -9.93
CA ARG A 134 14.74 8.82 -8.77
C ARG A 134 16.24 9.02 -8.99
N ARG A 135 16.90 8.08 -9.67
CA ARG A 135 18.34 8.17 -9.95
C ARG A 135 18.65 9.14 -11.08
N LEU A 136 17.84 9.12 -12.15
CA LEU A 136 18.09 9.90 -13.37
C LEU A 136 17.58 11.34 -13.25
N TYR A 137 16.60 11.58 -12.38
CA TYR A 137 16.00 12.90 -12.16
C TYR A 137 15.89 13.23 -10.65
N PRO A 138 17.01 13.35 -9.93
CA PRO A 138 16.99 13.69 -8.52
C PRO A 138 16.31 15.05 -8.29
N GLY A 139 15.31 15.07 -7.41
CA GLY A 139 14.58 16.30 -7.07
C GLY A 139 13.56 16.76 -8.11
N CYS A 140 13.28 15.95 -9.14
CA CYS A 140 12.31 16.31 -10.17
C CYS A 140 10.87 15.92 -9.79
N GLU A 141 9.93 16.79 -10.13
CA GLU A 141 8.49 16.66 -9.88
C GLU A 141 7.82 15.53 -10.68
N ILE A 142 8.52 14.99 -11.69
CA ILE A 142 8.05 13.93 -12.59
C ILE A 142 7.66 12.68 -11.82
N TRP A 143 8.56 12.19 -10.96
CA TRP A 143 8.27 11.04 -10.13
C TRP A 143 7.12 11.34 -9.18
N ASP A 144 7.07 12.56 -8.65
CA ASP A 144 6.00 12.99 -7.75
C ASP A 144 4.62 13.02 -8.43
N ALA A 145 4.57 13.25 -9.74
CA ALA A 145 3.35 13.17 -10.53
C ALA A 145 2.79 11.74 -10.61
N ILE A 146 3.66 10.76 -10.87
CA ILE A 146 3.23 9.38 -11.12
C ILE A 146 3.26 8.48 -9.88
N LYS A 147 3.96 8.88 -8.80
CA LYS A 147 4.19 8.03 -7.62
C LYS A 147 2.90 7.50 -7.02
N GLN A 148 1.83 8.30 -7.01
CA GLN A 148 0.57 7.90 -6.38
C GLN A 148 -0.10 6.77 -7.16
N ASN A 149 -0.08 6.86 -8.49
CA ASN A 149 -0.61 5.82 -9.35
C ASN A 149 0.26 4.56 -9.32
N TRP A 150 1.58 4.74 -9.31
CA TRP A 150 2.52 3.63 -9.13
C TRP A 150 2.31 2.91 -7.79
N TRP A 151 2.14 3.64 -6.68
CA TRP A 151 1.88 3.06 -5.36
C TRP A 151 0.56 2.28 -5.31
N ASN A 152 -0.46 2.77 -6.01
CA ASN A 152 -1.72 2.05 -6.17
C ASN A 152 -1.48 0.70 -6.89
N CYS A 153 -0.77 0.72 -8.02
CA CYS A 153 -0.42 -0.50 -8.74
C CYS A 153 0.42 -1.44 -7.86
N PHE A 154 1.45 -0.93 -7.19
CA PHE A 154 2.32 -1.68 -6.28
C PHE A 154 1.52 -2.49 -5.26
N HIS A 155 0.57 -1.86 -4.57
CA HIS A 155 -0.18 -2.55 -3.53
C HIS A 155 -1.11 -3.64 -4.06
N VAL A 156 -1.64 -3.47 -5.27
CA VAL A 156 -2.47 -4.48 -5.92
C VAL A 156 -1.59 -5.64 -6.38
N MET A 157 -0.46 -5.34 -7.01
CA MET A 157 0.48 -6.34 -7.52
C MET A 157 1.14 -7.15 -6.40
N GLU A 158 1.47 -6.51 -5.26
CA GLU A 158 1.98 -7.20 -4.08
C GLU A 158 1.02 -8.31 -3.62
N GLU A 159 -0.28 -8.03 -3.52
CA GLU A 159 -1.28 -9.04 -3.17
C GLU A 159 -1.46 -10.07 -4.30
N TYR A 160 -1.55 -9.61 -5.56
CA TYR A 160 -1.74 -10.46 -6.73
C TYR A 160 -0.65 -11.53 -6.85
N HIS A 161 0.62 -11.14 -6.70
CA HIS A 161 1.73 -12.09 -6.73
C HIS A 161 1.79 -12.96 -5.48
N ARG A 162 1.40 -12.45 -4.31
CA ARG A 162 1.42 -13.20 -3.04
C ARG A 162 0.46 -14.39 -3.05
N ILE A 163 -0.75 -14.23 -3.59
CA ILE A 163 -1.78 -15.29 -3.58
C ILE A 163 -1.98 -15.97 -4.93
N GLY A 164 -1.40 -15.42 -6.01
CA GLY A 164 -1.56 -15.93 -7.36
C GLY A 164 -2.85 -15.45 -8.02
N ARG A 165 -2.89 -15.49 -9.36
CA ARG A 165 -3.97 -14.92 -10.18
C ARG A 165 -5.36 -15.49 -9.86
N GLU A 166 -5.48 -16.81 -9.83
CA GLU A 166 -6.78 -17.47 -9.64
C GLU A 166 -7.35 -17.18 -8.24
N ALA A 167 -6.54 -17.36 -7.19
CA ALA A 167 -6.97 -17.05 -5.82
C ALA A 167 -7.22 -15.54 -5.63
N PHE A 168 -6.44 -14.68 -6.29
CA PHE A 168 -6.68 -13.24 -6.28
C PHE A 168 -8.04 -12.90 -6.85
N TRP A 169 -8.37 -13.42 -8.04
CA TRP A 169 -9.67 -13.14 -8.64
C TRP A 169 -10.81 -13.84 -7.92
N ALA A 170 -10.62 -15.02 -7.34
CA ALA A 170 -11.61 -15.63 -6.46
C ALA A 170 -11.91 -14.74 -5.24
N LYS A 171 -10.89 -14.14 -4.62
CA LYS A 171 -11.04 -13.21 -3.47
C LYS A 171 -11.59 -11.84 -3.89
N ARG A 172 -11.31 -11.39 -5.11
CA ARG A 172 -11.57 -10.01 -5.60
C ARG A 172 -12.62 -9.96 -6.71
N SER A 173 -13.50 -10.94 -6.79
CA SER A 173 -14.68 -10.92 -7.66
C SER A 173 -15.97 -10.88 -6.84
N THR A 174 -17.04 -10.39 -7.43
CA THR A 174 -18.39 -10.45 -6.87
C THR A 174 -18.89 -11.90 -6.84
N LEU A 175 -20.01 -12.14 -6.15
CA LEU A 175 -20.67 -13.46 -6.15
C LEU A 175 -21.06 -13.94 -7.57
N THR A 176 -21.24 -13.01 -8.51
CA THR A 176 -21.55 -13.29 -9.92
C THR A 176 -20.29 -13.60 -10.76
N GLY A 177 -19.10 -13.61 -10.16
CA GLY A 177 -17.83 -13.81 -10.87
C GLY A 177 -17.26 -12.55 -11.54
N THR A 178 -17.90 -11.39 -11.35
CA THR A 178 -17.43 -10.13 -11.95
C THR A 178 -16.24 -9.58 -11.15
N LYS A 179 -15.11 -9.34 -11.83
CA LYS A 179 -13.91 -8.74 -11.22
C LYS A 179 -14.23 -7.37 -10.60
N CYS A 180 -13.80 -7.15 -9.37
CA CYS A 180 -13.95 -5.85 -8.72
C CYS A 180 -13.11 -4.78 -9.40
N SER A 181 -13.57 -3.52 -9.37
CA SER A 181 -12.75 -2.40 -9.82
C SER A 181 -11.48 -2.27 -8.98
N THR A 182 -10.40 -1.75 -9.58
CA THR A 182 -9.13 -1.54 -8.86
C THR A 182 -9.28 -0.63 -7.65
N ASN A 183 -10.15 0.39 -7.73
CA ASN A 183 -10.44 1.27 -6.60
C ASN A 183 -11.11 0.52 -5.44
N THR A 184 -12.03 -0.39 -5.74
CA THR A 184 -12.66 -1.28 -4.74
C THR A 184 -11.61 -2.18 -4.09
N ILE A 185 -10.74 -2.79 -4.89
CA ILE A 185 -9.65 -3.64 -4.40
C ILE A 185 -8.71 -2.84 -3.50
N LEU A 186 -8.27 -1.65 -3.92
CA LEU A 186 -7.39 -0.77 -3.14
C LEU A 186 -8.01 -0.35 -1.81
N LYS A 187 -9.30 0.02 -1.80
CA LYS A 187 -10.01 0.36 -0.56
C LYS A 187 -10.04 -0.83 0.39
N SER A 188 -10.36 -2.03 -0.12
CA SER A 188 -10.37 -3.26 0.67
C SER A 188 -8.99 -3.58 1.23
N LEU A 189 -7.92 -3.53 0.42
CA LEU A 189 -6.53 -3.75 0.86
C LEU A 189 -6.10 -2.74 1.95
N LYS A 190 -6.45 -1.46 1.80
CA LYS A 190 -6.16 -0.44 2.82
C LYS A 190 -6.88 -0.73 4.14
N THR A 191 -8.14 -1.19 4.07
CA THR A 191 -8.91 -1.59 5.26
C THR A 191 -8.32 -2.84 5.91
N GLU A 192 -7.98 -3.88 5.14
CA GLU A 192 -7.31 -5.09 5.64
C GLU A 192 -6.01 -4.76 6.38
N ARG A 193 -5.15 -3.93 5.78
CA ARG A 193 -3.90 -3.48 6.43
C ARG A 193 -4.15 -2.67 7.70
N ARG A 194 -5.15 -1.79 7.71
CA ARG A 194 -5.53 -1.02 8.92
C ARG A 194 -5.98 -1.95 10.03
N ASN A 195 -6.84 -2.91 9.73
CA ASN A 195 -7.36 -3.88 10.69
C ASN A 195 -6.24 -4.77 11.25
N ALA A 196 -5.30 -5.20 10.41
CA ALA A 196 -4.13 -5.94 10.85
C ALA A 196 -3.24 -5.12 11.81
N ILE A 197 -2.98 -3.85 11.48
CA ILE A 197 -2.24 -2.94 12.37
C ILE A 197 -2.98 -2.75 13.71
N GLU A 198 -4.31 -2.61 13.68
CA GLU A 198 -5.13 -2.45 14.87
C GLU A 198 -5.06 -3.69 15.78
N ALA A 199 -5.21 -4.88 15.20
CA ALA A 199 -5.13 -6.15 15.92
C ALA A 199 -3.75 -6.36 16.57
N GLU A 200 -2.68 -6.09 15.83
CA GLU A 200 -1.31 -6.21 16.35
C GLU A 200 -1.02 -5.14 17.42
N TYR A 201 -1.49 -3.92 17.23
CA TYR A 201 -1.38 -2.87 18.26
C TYR A 201 -2.09 -3.28 19.56
N ALA A 202 -3.31 -3.81 19.48
CA ALA A 202 -4.05 -4.30 20.64
C ALA A 202 -3.28 -5.43 21.35
N TYR A 203 -2.71 -6.36 20.59
CA TYR A 203 -1.83 -7.40 21.13
C TYR A 203 -0.62 -6.82 21.88
N ILE A 204 0.09 -5.86 21.28
CA ILE A 204 1.27 -5.22 21.90
C ILE A 204 0.90 -4.51 23.20
N VAL A 205 -0.19 -3.74 23.22
CA VAL A 205 -0.63 -2.99 24.40
C VAL A 205 -1.00 -3.93 25.56
N LYS A 206 -1.60 -5.08 25.24
CA LYS A 206 -2.00 -6.10 26.21
C LYS A 206 -0.81 -6.91 26.75
N ASN A 207 0.11 -7.33 25.87
CA ASN A 207 1.10 -8.36 26.22
C ASN A 207 2.53 -7.83 26.41
N ALA A 208 2.87 -6.64 25.89
CA ALA A 208 4.24 -6.12 25.90
C ALA A 208 4.40 -4.93 26.86
N SER A 209 4.17 -5.18 28.16
CA SER A 209 4.27 -4.15 29.21
C SER A 209 5.68 -3.53 29.27
N SER A 210 6.72 -4.33 29.11
CA SER A 210 8.13 -3.87 29.05
C SER A 210 8.42 -2.99 27.83
N PHE A 211 7.72 -3.21 26.72
CA PHE A 211 7.86 -2.43 25.49
C PHE A 211 7.27 -1.02 25.60
N LYS A 212 6.32 -0.77 26.51
CA LYS A 212 5.73 0.58 26.70
C LYS A 212 6.79 1.64 27.04
N LYS A 213 7.88 1.26 27.72
CA LYS A 213 9.01 2.15 28.04
C LYS A 213 9.80 2.60 26.81
N SER A 214 9.76 1.85 25.70
CA SER A 214 10.50 2.15 24.47
C SER A 214 9.67 2.93 23.42
N LEU A 215 8.43 3.31 23.75
CA LEU A 215 7.51 4.05 22.87
C LEU A 215 7.74 5.57 22.89
N SER A 216 9.00 5.97 22.82
CA SER A 216 9.37 7.38 22.70
C SER A 216 10.52 7.58 21.71
N TYR A 217 10.70 8.81 21.26
CA TYR A 217 11.81 9.20 20.39
C TYR A 217 12.29 10.61 20.76
N GLN A 218 13.58 10.87 20.54
CA GLN A 218 14.17 12.19 20.74
C GLN A 218 13.88 13.07 19.53
N LYS A 219 13.37 14.29 19.76
CA LYS A 219 13.17 15.31 18.73
C LYS A 219 13.54 16.68 19.28
N LYS A 220 14.58 17.30 18.71
CA LYS A 220 15.12 18.62 19.12
C LYS A 220 15.43 18.66 20.64
N GLY A 221 16.10 17.64 21.16
CA GLY A 221 16.48 17.56 22.58
C GLY A 221 15.36 17.18 23.56
N SER A 222 14.13 16.93 23.08
CA SER A 222 13.02 16.49 23.93
C SER A 222 12.56 15.07 23.58
N VAL A 223 12.26 14.28 24.61
CA VAL A 223 11.62 12.96 24.48
C VAL A 223 10.13 13.14 24.15
N ARG A 224 9.66 12.51 23.08
CA ARG A 224 8.24 12.52 22.67
C ARG A 224 7.67 11.11 22.58
N PRO A 225 6.43 10.87 23.04
CA PRO A 225 5.80 9.57 22.88
C PRO A 225 5.39 9.31 21.43
N ILE A 226 5.45 8.05 21.01
CA ILE A 226 4.95 7.60 19.71
C ILE A 226 3.42 7.52 19.79
N ARG A 227 2.72 8.34 18.98
CA ARG A 227 1.25 8.42 19.00
C ARG A 227 0.56 7.52 17.97
N SER A 228 1.23 7.21 16.87
CA SER A 228 0.62 6.44 15.79
C SER A 228 0.72 4.94 16.07
N LYS A 229 -0.43 4.24 16.00
CA LYS A 229 -0.50 2.77 16.15
C LYS A 229 0.43 2.05 15.17
N SER A 230 0.51 2.51 13.92
CA SER A 230 1.42 1.93 12.92
C SER A 230 2.89 2.12 13.28
N SER A 231 3.24 3.24 13.93
CA SER A 231 4.61 3.49 14.38
C SER A 231 4.97 2.65 15.60
N VAL A 232 4.02 2.43 16.51
CA VAL A 232 4.17 1.49 17.65
C VAL A 232 4.42 0.07 17.13
N VAL A 233 3.57 -0.41 16.22
CA VAL A 233 3.70 -1.74 15.58
C VAL A 233 5.04 -1.87 14.85
N ARG A 234 5.42 -0.88 14.03
CA ARG A 234 6.71 -0.89 13.33
C ARG A 234 7.89 -0.99 14.30
N ARG A 235 7.91 -0.16 15.34
CA ARG A 235 8.98 -0.16 16.36
C ARG A 235 9.06 -1.49 17.10
N TYR A 236 7.90 -2.11 17.36
CA TYR A 236 7.84 -3.43 17.98
C TYR A 236 8.46 -4.50 17.09
N ARG A 237 8.10 -4.53 15.81
CA ARG A 237 8.69 -5.46 14.83
C ARG A 237 10.21 -5.27 14.72
N GLU A 238 10.69 -4.03 14.66
CA GLU A 238 12.12 -3.72 14.59
C GLU A 238 12.89 -4.27 15.80
N GLN A 239 12.36 -4.08 17.02
CA GLN A 239 13.03 -4.55 18.24
C GLN A 239 13.01 -6.08 18.40
N ASN A 240 12.02 -6.76 17.82
CA ASN A 240 11.92 -8.22 17.88
C ASN A 240 12.50 -8.92 16.65
N ARG A 241 12.92 -8.18 15.61
CA ARG A 241 13.53 -8.74 14.40
C ARG A 241 14.75 -9.61 14.69
N ASN A 242 15.50 -9.29 15.75
CA ASN A 242 16.71 -10.01 16.16
C ASN A 242 16.44 -11.16 17.14
N LYS A 243 15.20 -11.39 17.57
CA LYS A 243 14.87 -12.48 18.51
C LYS A 243 14.47 -13.78 17.82
N PHE A 244 14.32 -13.75 16.50
CA PHE A 244 13.83 -14.87 15.68
C PHE A 244 14.77 -15.20 14.50
N LEU A 245 15.99 -14.66 14.52
CA LEU A 245 17.12 -15.07 13.68
C LEU A 245 18.11 -15.81 14.58
#